data_AF-A0A9E1S0R8-F1
#
_entry.id   AF-A0A9E1S0R8-F1
#
_cell.length_a   1.000
_cell.length_b   1.000
_cell.length_c   1.000
_cell.angle_alpha   90.00
_cell.angle_beta   90.00
_cell.angle_gamma   90.00
#
_symmetry.space_group_name_H-M   'P 1'
#
loop_
_entity.id
_entity.type
_entity.pdbx_description
1 polymer ?
#
loop_
_entity_poly.entity_id
_entity_poly.type
_entity_poly.pdbx_seq_one_letter_code
_entity_poly.pdbx_strand_id
1 'polypeptide(L)' 'MICTNCQGENPDGHRFCGHCGAALGIICTACGFENAPGGKF' A
#
# COMPACT_ATOMS: atom_id res chain seq x y z
N MET A 1 7.83 -4.18 -0.05
CA MET A 1 7.51 -2.96 0.73
C MET A 1 7.23 -3.21 2.22
N ILE A 2 7.52 -2.24 3.10
CA ILE A 2 7.21 -2.30 4.54
C ILE A 2 5.86 -1.64 4.83
N CYS A 3 4.99 -2.32 5.58
CA CYS A 3 3.71 -1.77 6.02
C CYS A 3 3.93 -0.66 7.06
N THR A 4 3.37 0.53 6.85
CA THR A 4 3.48 1.64 7.81
C THR A 4 2.62 1.47 9.07
N ASN A 5 1.64 0.56 9.05
CA ASN A 5 0.74 0.32 10.17
C ASN A 5 1.29 -0.69 11.18
N CYS A 6 1.80 -1.83 10.71
CA CYS A 6 2.30 -2.93 11.58
C CYS A 6 3.79 -3.23 11.39
N GLN A 7 4.50 -2.51 10.52
CA GLN A 7 5.91 -2.73 10.18
C GLN A 7 6.23 -4.11 9.56
N GLY A 8 5.22 -4.89 9.18
CA GLY A 8 5.41 -6.15 8.48
C GLY A 8 5.95 -5.97 7.06
N GLU A 9 6.86 -6.85 6.65
CA GLU A 9 7.36 -6.91 5.28
C GLU A 9 6.32 -7.57 4.36
N ASN A 10 6.11 -6.97 3.20
CA ASN A 10 5.16 -7.47 2.19
C ASN A 10 5.81 -7.44 0.79
N PRO A 11 5.47 -8.39 -0.09
CA PRO A 11 5.92 -8.35 -1.48
C PRO A 11 5.41 -7.10 -2.20
N ASP A 12 6.16 -6.62 -3.19
CA ASP A 12 5.72 -5.49 -4.00
C ASP A 12 4.53 -5.89 -4.89
N GLY A 13 3.62 -4.96 -5.15
CA GLY A 13 2.38 -5.20 -5.90
C GLY A 13 1.20 -5.71 -5.06
N HIS A 14 1.38 -5.97 -3.76
CA HIS A 14 0.26 -6.25 -2.86
C HIS A 14 -0.55 -4.98 -2.54
N ARG A 15 -1.88 -5.10 -2.62
CA ARG A 15 -2.82 -4.01 -2.30
C ARG A 15 -3.02 -3.84 -0.79
N PHE A 16 -2.98 -4.94 -0.04
CA PHE A 16 -3.16 -5.00 1.41
C PHE A 16 -2.03 -5.78 2.09
N CYS A 17 -1.79 -5.46 3.35
CA CYS A 17 -0.81 -6.11 4.20
C CYS A 17 -1.29 -7.51 4.57
N GLY A 18 -0.46 -8.53 4.30
CA GLY A 18 -0.78 -9.91 4.66
C GLY A 18 -0.77 -10.19 6.17
N HIS A 19 -0.25 -9.26 6.98
CA HIS A 19 -0.15 -9.43 8.44
C HIS A 19 -1.30 -8.75 9.20
N CYS A 20 -1.65 -7.51 8.84
CA CYS A 20 -2.69 -6.75 9.55
C CYS A 20 -3.87 -6.32 8.68
N GLY A 21 -3.83 -6.55 7.36
CA GLY A 21 -4.90 -6.16 6.44
C GLY A 21 -4.91 -4.68 6.03
N ALA A 22 -3.99 -3.84 6.54
CA ALA A 22 -3.92 -2.43 6.16
C ALA A 22 -3.59 -2.26 4.66
N ALA A 23 -4.18 -1.26 4.01
CA ALA A 23 -3.86 -0.92 2.63
C ALA A 23 -2.38 -0.51 2.51
N LEU A 24 -1.70 -1.09 1.53
CA LEU A 24 -0.28 -0.83 1.26
C LEU A 24 -0.09 0.23 0.16
N GLY A 25 -1.08 0.44 -0.70
CA GLY A 25 -1.07 1.48 -1.73
C GLY A 25 -1.29 2.89 -1.16
N ILE A 26 -0.74 3.89 -1.84
CA ILE A 26 -1.06 5.29 -1.53
C ILE A 26 -2.41 5.62 -2.15
N ILE A 27 -3.42 5.81 -1.31
CA ILE A 27 -4.75 6.24 -1.75
C ILE A 27 -4.72 7.76 -1.97
N CYS A 28 -5.12 8.20 -3.15
CA CYS A 28 -5.35 9.62 -3.42
C CYS A 28 -6.55 10.11 -2.60
N THR A 29 -6.33 11.06 -1.68
CA THR A 29 -7.39 11.59 -0.82
C THR A 29 -8.42 12.43 -1.58
N ALA A 30 -8.09 12.91 -2.79
CA ALA A 30 -9.00 13.70 -3.61
C ALA A 30 -10.01 12.87 -4.41
N CYS A 31 -9.64 11.67 -4.87
CA CYS A 31 -10.49 10.84 -5.74
C CYS A 31 -10.66 9.38 -5.30
N GLY A 32 -9.93 8.92 -4.28
CA GLY A 32 -9.98 7.55 -3.78
C GLY A 32 -9.20 6.53 -4.63
N PHE A 33 -8.46 6.97 -5.65
CA PHE A 33 -7.66 6.08 -6.49
C PHE A 33 -6.46 5.50 -5.74
N GLU A 34 -6.19 4.20 -5.89
CA GLU A 34 -5.04 3.52 -5.32
C GLU A 34 -3.84 3.58 -6.28
N ASN A 35 -2.79 4.30 -5.90
CA ASN A 35 -1.55 4.32 -6.67
C ASN A 35 -0.68 3.11 -6.32
N ALA A 36 -0.20 2.42 -7.36
CA ALA A 36 0.76 1.34 -7.18
C ALA A 36 2.08 1.89 -6.62
N PRO A 37 2.74 1.16 -5.71
CA PRO A 37 4.09 1.52 -5.27
C PRO A 37 5.04 1.53 -6.48
N GLY A 38 5.72 2.67 -6.72
CA GLY A 38 6.57 2.87 -7.89
C GLY A 38 5.85 3.35 -9.15
N GLY A 39 4.53 3.61 -9.07
CA GLY A 39 3.80 4.34 -10.10
C GLY A 39 4.40 5.74 -10.28
N LYS A 40 4.91 6.01 -11.47
CA LYS A 40 5.34 7.35 -11.91
C LYS A 40 4.12 8.19 -12.27
N PHE A 41 4.14 9.45 -11.85
CA PHE A 41 3.07 10.45 -11.98
C PHE A 41 3.24 11.27 -13.27
#